data_AF-A0AAN7U484-F1
#
_entry.id   AF-A0AAN7U484-F1
#
_cell.length_a   1.000
_cell.length_b   1.000
_cell.length_c   1.000
_cell.angle_alpha   90.00
_cell.angle_beta   90.00
_cell.angle_gamma   90.00
#
_symmetry.space_group_name_H-M   'P 1'
#
loop_
_entity.id
_entity.type
_entity.pdbx_description
1 polymer ?
#
loop_
_entity_poly.entity_id
_entity_poly.type
_entity_poly.pdbx_seq_one_letter_code
_entity_poly.pdbx_strand_id
1 'polypeptide(L)'
;MCGIESKPFRLSISPSLKRVDGGRFETVGGKFYIIGEFFSTNLNASVFCNDIEYKSFVENSTTISFDIIIPGPNDLLCNYSFDNGKNSSNFKIEYPLPFVEKTSTITTNGGILTIYGKNFYNVSSIIVEVDNQLLCKEIKFIDLTSLSCKLPPIEESEQSSVFNQKLLLNRTTQFSKKLLLNVTFDSKTWSGYIFQFSKDEIQNSNSEKSSNETKGGSKEKKKKGGVLSSKKKKDMKKNSINNNNNNNNNNNNNNNNNNNNNNNNNNNNNNNNNNNNNNDKVESTPETIV
;
A
#
# COMPACT_ATOMS: atom_id res chain seq x y z
N MET A 1 57.27 -25.06 -32.23
CA MET A 1 56.80 -25.98 -31.16
C MET A 1 55.62 -25.32 -30.46
N CYS A 2 54.41 -25.60 -30.90
CA CYS A 2 53.18 -25.30 -30.16
C CYS A 2 52.59 -26.67 -29.77
N GLY A 3 52.24 -26.87 -28.50
CA GLY A 3 51.77 -28.18 -28.01
C GLY A 3 52.28 -28.62 -26.64
N ILE A 4 53.05 -27.79 -25.92
CA ILE A 4 53.34 -28.05 -24.50
C ILE A 4 52.17 -27.48 -23.70
N GLU A 5 51.37 -28.37 -23.13
CA GLU A 5 50.31 -28.00 -22.20
C GLU A 5 50.93 -27.34 -20.97
N SER A 6 50.51 -26.11 -20.67
CA SER A 6 51.02 -25.39 -19.50
C SER A 6 50.63 -26.11 -18.21
N LYS A 7 51.51 -26.14 -17.22
CA LYS A 7 51.17 -26.63 -15.88
C LYS A 7 49.95 -25.85 -15.34
N PRO A 8 48.96 -26.53 -14.74
CA PRO A 8 47.84 -25.83 -14.13
C PRO A 8 48.37 -24.88 -13.06
N PHE A 9 47.92 -23.63 -13.09
CA PHE A 9 48.20 -22.64 -12.05
C PHE A 9 46.91 -22.32 -11.30
N ARG A 10 47.04 -21.97 -10.01
CA ARG A 10 45.92 -21.51 -9.19
C ARG A 10 45.92 -20.00 -9.16
N LEU A 11 44.82 -19.39 -9.62
CA LEU A 11 44.58 -17.97 -9.49
C LEU A 11 43.81 -17.71 -8.19
N SER A 12 44.40 -16.97 -7.25
CA SER A 12 43.75 -16.54 -6.01
C SER A 12 43.17 -15.15 -6.21
N ILE A 13 41.87 -15.06 -6.46
CA ILE A 13 41.17 -13.78 -6.60
C ILE A 13 40.42 -13.49 -5.31
N SER A 14 40.65 -12.32 -4.73
CA SER A 14 39.92 -11.85 -3.55
C SER A 14 38.65 -11.11 -3.97
N PRO A 15 37.52 -11.35 -3.30
CA PRO A 15 36.28 -10.62 -3.56
C PRO A 15 36.46 -9.15 -3.17
N SER A 16 35.91 -8.23 -3.97
CA SER A 16 36.00 -6.78 -3.72
C SER A 16 34.63 -6.16 -3.57
N LEU A 17 34.45 -5.31 -2.55
CA LEU A 17 33.23 -4.53 -2.36
C LEU A 17 33.33 -3.23 -3.19
N LYS A 18 32.33 -2.96 -4.04
CA LYS A 18 32.23 -1.68 -4.77
C LYS A 18 31.24 -0.73 -4.13
N ARG A 19 30.03 -1.21 -3.85
CA ARG A 19 28.97 -0.43 -3.19
C ARG A 19 27.95 -1.34 -2.52
N VAL A 20 27.17 -0.76 -1.62
CA VAL A 20 25.94 -1.35 -1.11
C VAL A 20 24.76 -0.54 -1.62
N ASP A 21 23.65 -1.22 -1.89
CA ASP A 21 22.41 -0.61 -2.33
C ASP A 21 21.29 -1.08 -1.41
N GLY A 22 20.90 -0.18 -0.50
CA GLY A 22 19.66 -0.32 0.25
C GLY A 22 18.53 0.05 -0.69
N GLY A 23 17.92 -0.95 -1.33
CA GLY A 23 16.76 -0.73 -2.18
C GLY A 23 15.65 0.02 -1.46
N ARG A 24 14.62 0.43 -2.18
CA ARG A 24 13.42 1.01 -1.53
C ARG A 24 12.72 -0.08 -0.73
N PHE A 25 12.74 0.07 0.60
CA PHE A 25 12.03 -0.83 1.50
C PHE A 25 10.56 -0.45 1.55
N GLU A 26 9.68 -1.43 1.31
CA GLU A 26 8.27 -1.30 1.61
C GLU A 26 8.02 -1.71 3.07
N THR A 27 6.78 -1.60 3.53
CA THR A 27 6.41 -1.90 4.93
C THR A 27 6.55 -3.36 5.35
N VAL A 28 6.75 -4.26 4.40
CA VAL A 28 7.07 -5.68 4.63
C VAL A 28 8.57 -5.98 4.58
N GLY A 29 9.37 -4.97 4.27
CA GLY A 29 10.78 -5.12 3.96
C GLY A 29 11.08 -4.98 2.47
N GLY A 30 12.16 -5.59 2.02
CA GLY A 30 12.68 -5.40 0.67
C GLY A 30 14.02 -6.10 0.45
N LYS A 31 14.61 -5.83 -0.70
CA LYS A 31 15.91 -6.37 -1.07
C LYS A 31 17.04 -5.40 -0.75
N PHE A 32 18.07 -5.90 -0.09
CA PHE A 32 19.34 -5.23 0.07
C PHE A 32 20.39 -5.89 -0.82
N TYR A 33 21.24 -5.10 -1.47
CA TYR A 33 22.26 -5.61 -2.37
C TYR A 33 23.67 -5.19 -1.94
N ILE A 34 24.59 -6.14 -1.98
CA ILE A 34 26.02 -5.89 -1.96
C ILE A 34 26.53 -6.09 -3.38
N ILE A 35 27.16 -5.06 -3.95
CA ILE A 35 27.65 -5.04 -5.33
C ILE A 35 29.17 -4.96 -5.32
N GLY A 36 29.81 -5.81 -6.11
CA GLY A 36 31.27 -5.95 -6.12
C GLY A 36 31.79 -6.78 -7.29
N GLU A 37 32.93 -7.43 -7.11
CA GLU A 37 33.53 -8.33 -8.09
C GLU A 37 34.04 -9.61 -7.43
N PHE A 38 34.11 -10.68 -8.24
CA PHE A 38 34.67 -11.98 -7.88
C PHE A 38 33.99 -12.65 -6.68
N PHE A 39 32.68 -12.46 -6.54
CA PHE A 39 31.90 -13.18 -5.53
C PHE A 39 31.84 -14.66 -5.89
N SER A 40 31.99 -15.50 -4.86
CA SER A 40 31.88 -16.95 -4.97
C SER A 40 30.73 -17.44 -4.10
N THR A 41 30.24 -18.65 -4.37
CA THR A 41 29.13 -19.26 -3.61
C THR A 41 29.47 -19.51 -2.13
N ASN A 42 30.75 -19.54 -1.78
CA ASN A 42 31.23 -19.78 -0.41
C ASN A 42 31.57 -18.48 0.33
N LEU A 43 31.15 -17.33 -0.21
CA LEU A 43 31.42 -16.06 0.41
C LEU A 43 30.53 -15.85 1.63
N ASN A 44 31.15 -15.61 2.78
CA ASN A 44 30.43 -15.25 3.99
C ASN A 44 30.03 -13.78 3.93
N ALA A 45 28.72 -13.55 3.83
CA ALA A 45 28.11 -12.23 3.95
C ALA A 45 26.85 -12.34 4.81
N SER A 46 26.69 -11.43 5.76
CA SER A 46 25.56 -11.36 6.67
C SER A 46 25.08 -9.92 6.82
N VAL A 47 23.77 -9.78 7.00
CA VAL A 47 23.12 -8.51 7.35
C VAL A 47 22.41 -8.72 8.67
N PHE A 48 22.59 -7.81 9.62
CA PHE A 48 21.92 -7.81 10.90
C PHE A 48 21.05 -6.57 11.02
N CYS A 49 19.82 -6.77 11.46
CA CYS A 49 18.87 -5.70 11.76
C CYS A 49 18.08 -6.11 13.00
N ASN A 50 18.06 -5.30 14.07
CA ASN A 50 17.43 -5.66 15.36
C ASN A 50 17.84 -7.06 15.86
N ASP A 51 19.15 -7.37 15.83
CA ASP A 51 19.70 -8.68 16.23
C ASP A 51 19.22 -9.89 15.40
N ILE A 52 18.49 -9.67 14.31
CA ILE A 52 18.08 -10.71 13.36
C ILE A 52 19.11 -10.77 12.22
N GLU A 53 19.70 -11.95 12.03
CA GLU A 53 20.60 -12.22 10.90
C GLU A 53 19.82 -12.64 9.65
N TYR A 54 20.08 -11.96 8.54
CA TYR A 54 19.55 -12.26 7.22
C TYR A 54 20.58 -13.00 6.39
N LYS A 55 20.16 -14.12 5.80
CA LYS A 55 20.99 -14.96 4.94
C LYS A 55 21.21 -14.29 3.59
N SER A 56 22.45 -14.35 3.11
CA SER A 56 22.83 -13.89 1.78
C SER A 56 22.43 -14.89 0.69
N PHE A 57 22.11 -14.35 -0.48
CA PHE A 57 21.90 -15.07 -1.73
C PHE A 57 22.87 -14.54 -2.77
N VAL A 58 23.83 -15.36 -3.20
CA VAL A 58 24.76 -14.98 -4.27
C VAL A 58 24.03 -15.11 -5.61
N GLU A 59 23.59 -13.98 -6.18
CA GLU A 59 22.87 -13.99 -7.46
C GLU A 59 23.81 -14.23 -8.64
N ASN A 60 25.00 -13.63 -8.58
CA ASN A 60 26.06 -13.78 -9.58
C ASN A 60 27.42 -13.37 -8.99
N SER A 61 28.48 -13.39 -9.81
CA SER A 61 29.84 -13.03 -9.39
C SER A 61 30.05 -11.56 -8.99
N THR A 62 29.03 -10.71 -9.09
CA THR A 62 29.06 -9.27 -8.79
C THR A 62 27.97 -8.81 -7.83
N THR A 63 27.01 -9.67 -7.47
CA THR A 63 25.83 -9.27 -6.69
C THR A 63 25.47 -10.34 -5.66
N ILE A 64 25.31 -9.88 -4.42
CA ILE A 64 24.71 -10.64 -3.31
C ILE A 64 23.45 -9.90 -2.89
N SER A 65 22.34 -10.60 -2.77
CA SER A 65 21.09 -10.05 -2.28
C SER A 65 20.70 -10.64 -0.92
N PHE A 66 19.89 -9.89 -0.20
CA PHE A 66 19.31 -10.27 1.08
C PHE A 66 17.83 -9.94 1.02
N ASP A 67 16.98 -10.91 1.32
CA ASP A 67 15.55 -10.71 1.51
C ASP A 67 15.31 -10.32 2.96
N ILE A 68 15.19 -9.02 3.20
CA ILE A 68 15.00 -8.46 4.54
C ILE A 68 13.50 -8.32 4.77
N ILE A 69 12.99 -9.03 5.77
CA ILE A 69 11.58 -8.99 6.20
C ILE A 69 11.55 -8.35 7.58
N ILE A 70 11.17 -7.08 7.64
CA ILE A 70 11.08 -6.32 8.89
C ILE A 70 9.77 -5.54 8.85
N PRO A 71 8.88 -5.70 9.84
CA PRO A 71 7.71 -4.86 9.95
C PRO A 71 8.14 -3.44 10.34
N GLY A 72 7.66 -2.43 9.60
CA GLY A 72 7.76 -1.02 10.00
C GLY A 72 6.97 -0.71 11.28
N PRO A 73 6.81 0.56 11.68
CA PRO A 73 7.03 1.80 10.91
C PRO A 73 8.35 2.50 11.12
N ASN A 74 9.11 2.05 12.12
CA ASN A 74 10.26 2.78 12.62
C ASN A 74 11.46 2.55 11.73
N ASP A 75 12.10 3.65 11.34
CA ASP A 75 13.37 3.60 10.63
C ASP A 75 14.36 2.77 11.45
N LEU A 76 15.16 1.95 10.76
CA LEU A 76 16.01 0.97 11.41
C LEU A 76 17.47 1.15 11.02
N LEU A 77 18.36 1.02 12.00
CA LEU A 77 19.79 0.93 11.75
C LEU A 77 20.16 -0.55 11.65
N CYS A 78 20.71 -0.93 10.51
CA CYS A 78 21.23 -2.26 10.24
C CYS A 78 22.74 -2.20 10.05
N ASN A 79 23.40 -3.34 10.15
CA ASN A 79 24.81 -3.51 9.82
C ASN A 79 24.98 -4.68 8.86
N TYR A 80 25.96 -4.58 7.98
CA TYR A 80 26.38 -5.69 7.14
C TYR A 80 27.82 -6.08 7.45
N SER A 81 28.14 -7.34 7.19
CA SER A 81 29.48 -7.92 7.26
C SER A 81 29.74 -8.71 5.99
N PHE A 82 30.93 -8.54 5.40
CA PHE A 82 31.33 -9.13 4.13
C PHE A 82 32.81 -9.55 4.17
N ASP A 83 33.11 -10.69 3.54
CA ASP A 83 34.45 -11.31 3.50
C ASP A 83 34.99 -11.56 4.92
N ASN A 84 34.23 -12.32 5.71
CA ASN A 84 34.56 -12.66 7.10
C ASN A 84 34.78 -11.43 8.01
N GLY A 85 33.97 -10.38 7.80
CA GLY A 85 34.05 -9.16 8.61
C GLY A 85 35.16 -8.19 8.21
N LYS A 86 35.92 -8.46 7.14
CA LYS A 86 36.88 -7.46 6.63
C LYS A 86 36.20 -6.18 6.17
N ASN A 87 34.98 -6.29 5.65
CA ASN A 87 34.18 -5.13 5.28
C ASN A 87 32.90 -5.15 6.12
N SER A 88 32.71 -4.11 6.92
CA SER A 88 31.48 -3.92 7.69
C SER A 88 31.12 -2.44 7.73
N SER A 89 29.84 -2.14 7.62
CA SER A 89 29.33 -0.80 7.84
C SER A 89 27.87 -0.85 8.26
N ASN A 90 27.39 0.29 8.75
CA ASN A 90 25.98 0.48 9.09
C ASN A 90 25.24 1.08 7.89
N PHE A 91 23.97 0.73 7.73
CA PHE A 91 23.05 1.38 6.81
C PHE A 91 21.70 1.59 7.47
N LYS A 92 20.98 2.62 7.03
CA LYS A 92 19.68 2.97 7.56
C LYS A 92 18.59 2.50 6.58
N ILE A 93 17.59 1.79 7.10
CA ILE A 93 16.33 1.50 6.41
C ILE A 93 15.35 2.60 6.79
N GLU A 94 14.90 3.36 5.79
CA GLU A 94 13.88 4.40 5.97
C GLU A 94 12.55 3.92 5.39
N TYR A 95 11.53 3.82 6.24
CA TYR A 95 10.22 3.38 5.77
C TYR A 95 9.44 4.55 5.17
N PRO A 96 8.80 4.36 4.00
CA PRO A 96 8.02 5.41 3.34
C PRO A 96 6.84 5.86 4.17
N LEU A 97 6.40 7.11 4.01
CA LEU A 97 5.17 7.57 4.65
C LEU A 97 3.96 6.74 4.19
N PRO A 98 2.96 6.53 5.07
CA PRO A 98 1.70 5.92 4.67
C PRO A 98 1.05 6.76 3.58
N PHE A 99 0.42 6.10 2.61
CA PHE A 99 -0.23 6.78 1.49
C PHE A 99 -1.64 6.26 1.31
N VAL A 100 -2.65 7.10 1.54
CA VAL A 100 -4.04 6.75 1.27
C VAL A 100 -4.36 7.04 -0.20
N GLU A 101 -4.82 6.02 -0.90
CA GLU A 101 -5.19 6.10 -2.32
C GLU A 101 -6.69 6.41 -2.48
N LYS A 102 -7.53 5.77 -1.68
CA LYS A 102 -8.99 5.95 -1.72
C LYS A 102 -9.64 5.54 -0.40
N THR A 103 -10.87 5.97 -0.20
CA THR A 103 -11.72 5.51 0.91
C THR A 103 -13.05 4.99 0.42
N SER A 104 -13.74 4.21 1.25
CA SER A 104 -15.17 3.97 1.07
C SER A 104 -15.94 5.28 1.22
N THR A 105 -17.15 5.30 0.66
CA THR A 105 -18.10 6.40 0.87
C THR A 105 -18.81 6.22 2.21
N ILE A 106 -19.03 7.33 2.91
CA ILE A 106 -19.78 7.38 4.18
C ILE A 106 -21.01 8.29 4.04
N THR A 107 -22.02 8.05 4.86
CA THR A 107 -23.21 8.90 4.97
C THR A 107 -23.08 9.90 6.12
N THR A 108 -23.99 10.87 6.21
CA THR A 108 -24.09 11.80 7.36
C THR A 108 -24.33 11.09 8.70
N ASN A 109 -24.96 9.92 8.68
CA ASN A 109 -25.16 9.09 9.87
C ASN A 109 -23.88 8.33 10.32
N GLY A 110 -22.73 8.59 9.68
CA GLY A 110 -21.50 7.86 9.92
C GLY A 110 -21.51 6.49 9.25
N GLY A 111 -20.78 5.54 9.83
CA GLY A 111 -20.69 4.15 9.37
C GLY A 111 -19.29 3.58 9.41
N ILE A 112 -19.07 2.50 8.66
CA ILE A 112 -17.75 1.89 8.50
C ILE A 112 -17.00 2.63 7.38
N LEU A 113 -15.93 3.30 7.74
CA LEU A 113 -14.97 3.89 6.82
C LEU A 113 -13.87 2.85 6.56
N THR A 114 -13.72 2.41 5.31
CA THR A 114 -12.60 1.60 4.87
C THR A 114 -11.63 2.48 4.10
N ILE A 115 -10.37 2.50 4.52
CA ILE A 115 -9.31 3.30 3.93
C ILE A 115 -8.39 2.33 3.18
N TYR A 116 -8.13 2.61 1.92
CA TYR A 116 -7.23 1.83 1.07
C TYR A 116 -6.00 2.67 0.71
N GLY A 117 -4.84 2.03 0.70
CA GLY A 117 -3.60 2.73 0.47
C GLY A 117 -2.40 1.80 0.35
N LYS A 118 -1.24 2.38 0.61
CA LYS A 118 0.05 1.70 0.63
C LYS A 118 0.80 2.09 1.89
N ASN A 119 1.72 1.23 2.27
CA ASN A 119 2.60 1.44 3.41
C ASN A 119 1.86 1.64 4.73
N PHE A 120 0.79 0.88 4.97
CA PHE A 120 0.16 0.87 6.29
C PHE A 120 0.92 -0.04 7.25
N TYR A 121 0.84 0.28 8.52
CA TYR A 121 1.58 -0.40 9.58
C TYR A 121 0.63 -1.04 10.57
N ASN A 122 0.96 -2.25 11.01
CA ASN A 122 0.24 -2.92 12.09
C ASN A 122 0.79 -2.43 13.44
N VAL A 123 0.40 -1.20 13.81
CA VAL A 123 0.78 -0.59 15.09
C VAL A 123 -0.44 -0.45 16.00
N SER A 124 -0.18 -0.41 17.30
CA SER A 124 -1.24 -0.22 18.29
C SER A 124 -1.82 1.20 18.27
N SER A 125 -1.04 2.20 17.84
CA SER A 125 -1.44 3.59 17.81
C SER A 125 -1.73 4.07 16.38
N ILE A 126 -2.93 3.71 15.90
CA ILE A 126 -3.48 4.27 14.67
C ILE A 126 -4.52 5.31 15.06
N ILE A 127 -4.39 6.52 14.53
CA ILE A 127 -5.37 7.59 14.71
C ILE A 127 -5.92 7.96 13.34
N VAL A 128 -7.24 7.89 13.20
CA VAL A 128 -7.96 8.34 12.00
C VAL A 128 -8.85 9.49 12.41
N GLU A 129 -8.57 10.67 11.87
CA GLU A 129 -9.29 11.90 12.17
C GLU A 129 -9.88 12.47 10.88
N VAL A 130 -11.15 12.86 10.95
CA VAL A 130 -11.88 13.48 9.85
C VAL A 130 -12.24 14.91 10.25
N ASP A 131 -11.86 15.87 9.41
CA ASP A 131 -12.13 17.31 9.53
C ASP A 131 -11.62 17.94 10.84
N ASN A 132 -10.51 17.41 11.39
CA ASN A 132 -9.88 17.84 12.64
C ASN A 132 -10.80 17.81 13.88
N GLN A 133 -11.89 17.04 13.83
CA GLN A 133 -12.93 17.01 14.87
C GLN A 133 -13.45 15.60 15.16
N LEU A 134 -13.55 14.77 14.12
CA LEU A 134 -14.17 13.45 14.23
C LEU A 134 -13.10 12.37 14.31
N LEU A 135 -12.92 11.82 15.50
CA LEU A 135 -12.08 10.66 15.71
C LEU A 135 -12.85 9.38 15.36
N CYS A 136 -12.26 8.59 14.47
CA CYS A 136 -12.78 7.27 14.14
C CYS A 136 -12.59 6.32 15.32
N LYS A 137 -13.61 5.51 15.62
CA LYS A 137 -13.59 4.51 16.69
C LYS A 137 -13.38 3.12 16.12
N GLU A 138 -13.09 2.14 16.99
CA GLU A 138 -13.02 0.71 16.61
C GLU A 138 -12.08 0.48 15.39
N ILE A 139 -10.90 1.10 15.39
CA ILE A 139 -9.94 0.97 14.29
C ILE A 139 -9.46 -0.48 14.23
N LYS A 140 -9.60 -1.08 13.05
CA LYS A 140 -9.18 -2.43 12.72
C LYS A 140 -8.23 -2.38 11.54
N PHE A 141 -6.97 -2.69 11.79
CA PHE A 141 -6.00 -3.02 10.75
C PHE A 141 -6.45 -4.32 10.06
N ILE A 142 -6.60 -4.29 8.74
CA ILE A 142 -6.98 -5.45 7.95
C ILE A 142 -5.72 -6.05 7.33
N ASP A 143 -4.98 -5.23 6.59
CA ASP A 143 -3.70 -5.57 5.97
C ASP A 143 -2.89 -4.30 5.68
N LEU A 144 -1.74 -4.47 5.02
CA LEU A 144 -0.77 -3.41 4.69
C LEU A 144 -1.29 -2.38 3.68
N THR A 145 -2.46 -2.64 3.10
CA THR A 145 -3.11 -1.80 2.10
C THR A 145 -4.50 -1.33 2.54
N SER A 146 -5.00 -1.81 3.68
CA SER A 146 -6.35 -1.50 4.11
C SER A 146 -6.52 -1.49 5.63
N LEU A 147 -7.28 -0.50 6.09
CA LEU A 147 -7.77 -0.43 7.46
C LEU A 147 -9.24 -0.04 7.44
N SER A 148 -9.95 -0.40 8.49
CA SER A 148 -11.34 -0.01 8.69
C SER A 148 -11.52 0.62 10.04
N CYS A 149 -12.46 1.55 10.14
CA CYS A 149 -12.82 2.16 11.42
C CYS A 149 -14.29 2.60 11.35
N LYS A 150 -14.89 2.81 12.52
CA LYS A 150 -16.27 3.24 12.67
C LYS A 150 -16.30 4.74 12.92
N LEU A 151 -16.78 5.49 11.93
CA LEU A 151 -16.96 6.93 12.06
C LEU A 151 -18.33 7.21 12.70
N PRO A 152 -18.39 8.05 13.75
CA PRO A 152 -19.67 8.50 14.31
C PRO A 152 -20.47 9.35 13.29
N PRO A 153 -21.76 9.61 13.56
CA PRO A 153 -22.53 10.60 12.81
C PRO A 153 -21.82 11.95 12.77
N ILE A 154 -21.89 12.60 11.61
CA ILE A 154 -21.29 13.93 11.40
C ILE A 154 -22.36 14.94 11.81
N GLU A 155 -22.21 15.53 12.98
CA GLU A 155 -23.06 16.64 13.40
C GLU A 155 -22.75 17.85 12.50
N GLU A 156 -23.71 18.22 11.66
CA GLU A 156 -23.62 19.47 10.92
C GLU A 156 -23.68 20.62 11.92
N SER A 157 -22.51 21.15 12.29
CA SER A 157 -22.48 22.44 12.97
C SER A 157 -23.11 23.46 12.02
N GLU A 158 -24.05 24.27 12.54
CA GLU A 158 -24.80 25.27 11.78
C GLU A 158 -23.89 26.27 11.03
N GLN A 159 -22.60 26.32 11.40
CA GLN A 159 -21.58 27.19 10.81
C GLN A 159 -20.91 26.63 9.53
N SER A 160 -21.13 25.36 9.15
CA SER A 160 -20.47 24.76 7.97
C SER A 160 -21.19 24.98 6.62
N SER A 161 -22.22 25.82 6.58
CA SER A 161 -23.12 26.06 5.44
C SER A 161 -22.49 26.75 4.21
N VAL A 162 -21.19 27.11 4.25
CA VAL A 162 -20.59 28.00 3.24
C VAL A 162 -20.04 27.27 2.00
N PHE A 163 -19.94 25.92 2.00
CA PHE A 163 -19.32 25.19 0.87
C PHE A 163 -20.20 24.10 0.23
N ASN A 164 -21.44 24.45 -0.10
CA ASN A 164 -22.29 23.61 -0.95
C ASN A 164 -22.03 23.92 -2.44
N GLN A 165 -21.04 23.26 -3.04
CA GLN A 165 -20.93 23.25 -4.51
C GLN A 165 -22.03 22.37 -5.10
N LYS A 166 -23.09 23.02 -5.61
CA LYS A 166 -24.18 22.35 -6.31
C LYS A 166 -23.70 21.93 -7.70
N LEU A 167 -23.17 20.71 -7.81
CA LEU A 167 -22.84 20.13 -9.12
C LEU A 167 -24.15 19.73 -9.81
N LEU A 168 -24.63 20.58 -10.72
CA LEU A 168 -25.79 20.31 -11.57
C LEU A 168 -25.44 19.27 -12.64
N LEU A 169 -25.44 17.99 -12.28
CA LEU A 169 -25.55 16.90 -13.25
C LEU A 169 -27.05 16.59 -13.45
N ASN A 170 -27.47 16.56 -14.71
CA ASN A 170 -28.84 16.33 -15.15
C ASN A 170 -29.60 15.28 -14.31
N ARG A 171 -30.53 15.78 -13.46
CA ARG A 171 -31.64 15.11 -12.76
C ARG A 171 -31.46 14.51 -11.36
N THR A 172 -30.28 14.52 -10.75
CA THR A 172 -30.16 14.25 -9.30
C THR A 172 -29.08 15.15 -8.70
N THR A 173 -29.48 16.10 -7.86
CA THR A 173 -28.51 16.90 -7.09
C THR A 173 -27.92 16.03 -6.01
N GLN A 174 -26.70 15.53 -6.24
CA GLN A 174 -25.93 14.87 -5.20
C GLN A 174 -25.07 15.92 -4.50
N PHE A 175 -25.32 16.18 -3.23
CA PHE A 175 -24.44 17.04 -2.44
C PHE A 175 -23.25 16.22 -1.99
N SER A 176 -22.04 16.71 -2.30
CA SER A 176 -20.80 16.15 -1.80
C SER A 176 -20.07 17.17 -0.94
N LYS A 177 -19.73 16.80 0.29
CA LYS A 177 -18.86 17.59 1.18
C LYS A 177 -17.45 17.03 1.12
N LYS A 178 -16.46 17.89 0.88
CA LYS A 178 -15.04 17.54 0.91
C LYS A 178 -14.56 17.64 2.37
N LEU A 179 -14.05 16.55 2.93
CA LEU A 179 -13.56 16.47 4.32
C LEU A 179 -12.06 16.21 4.33
N LEU A 180 -11.32 16.85 5.24
CA LEU A 180 -9.91 16.52 5.49
C LEU A 180 -9.84 15.17 6.22
N LEU A 181 -8.94 14.30 5.81
CA LEU A 181 -8.67 13.01 6.44
C LEU A 181 -7.20 12.99 6.86
N ASN A 182 -6.95 12.84 8.15
CA ASN A 182 -5.63 12.58 8.70
C ASN A 182 -5.57 11.11 9.15
N VAL A 183 -4.55 10.40 8.72
CA VAL A 183 -4.25 9.03 9.17
C VAL A 183 -2.84 9.02 9.73
N THR A 184 -2.73 8.82 11.04
CA THR A 184 -1.46 8.78 11.76
C THR A 184 -1.17 7.36 12.21
N PHE A 185 0.02 6.87 11.88
CA PHE A 185 0.59 5.62 12.38
C PHE A 185 1.80 5.98 13.26
N ASP A 186 1.66 5.86 14.57
CA ASP A 186 2.61 6.35 15.57
C ASP A 186 2.95 7.84 15.37
N SER A 187 4.10 8.16 14.75
CA SER A 187 4.58 9.52 14.49
C SER A 187 4.50 9.95 13.02
N LYS A 188 4.06 9.07 12.13
CA LYS A 188 3.97 9.33 10.68
C LYS A 188 2.50 9.61 10.30
N THR A 189 2.21 10.85 9.91
CA THR A 189 0.87 11.29 9.49
C THR A 189 0.79 11.46 7.99
N TRP A 190 -0.27 10.92 7.40
CA TRP A 190 -0.76 11.27 6.08
C TRP A 190 -1.98 12.18 6.20
N SER A 191 -2.06 13.20 5.34
CA SER A 191 -3.22 14.09 5.24
C SER A 191 -3.69 14.18 3.79
N GLY A 192 -4.99 14.11 3.58
CA GLY A 192 -5.63 14.31 2.28
C GLY A 192 -7.12 14.53 2.40
N TYR A 193 -7.87 14.39 1.31
CA TYR A 193 -9.30 14.70 1.30
C TYR A 193 -10.15 13.52 0.89
N ILE A 194 -11.32 13.38 1.53
CA ILE A 194 -12.36 12.41 1.18
C ILE A 194 -13.66 13.14 0.85
N PHE A 195 -14.57 12.44 0.17
CA PHE A 195 -15.88 12.98 -0.18
C PHE A 195 -16.97 12.25 0.60
N GLN A 196 -17.78 13.01 1.32
CA GLN A 196 -19.02 12.58 1.95
C GLN A 196 -20.17 12.91 1.03
N PHE A 197 -21.17 12.03 0.93
CA PHE A 197 -22.36 12.26 0.12
C PHE A 197 -23.60 12.31 1.01
N SER A 198 -24.47 13.30 0.79
CA SER A 198 -25.80 13.26 1.40
C SER A 198 -26.57 12.10 0.77
N LYS A 199 -27.11 11.24 1.63
CA LYS A 199 -28.12 10.27 1.19
C LYS A 199 -29.44 11.03 1.19
N ASP A 200 -29.59 11.98 0.27
CA ASP A 200 -30.92 12.51 0.01
C ASP A 200 -31.72 11.31 -0.47
N GLU A 201 -32.65 10.85 0.38
CA GLU A 201 -33.67 9.91 -0.03
C GLU A 201 -34.28 10.51 -1.29
N ILE A 202 -34.10 9.84 -2.42
CA ILE A 202 -35.01 9.96 -3.54
C ILE A 202 -36.34 9.45 -2.98
N GLN A 203 -37.05 10.31 -2.25
CA GLN A 203 -38.47 10.18 -2.06
C GLN A 203 -39.00 10.20 -3.47
N ASN A 204 -39.25 8.99 -3.97
CA ASN A 204 -39.84 8.68 -5.24
C ASN A 204 -41.14 9.49 -5.28
N SER A 205 -41.07 10.70 -5.83
CA SER A 205 -42.21 11.58 -5.94
C SER A 205 -43.14 10.94 -6.95
N ASN A 206 -44.13 10.25 -6.39
CA ASN A 206 -45.38 9.88 -7.02
C ASN A 206 -45.24 9.19 -8.39
N SER A 207 -45.18 7.87 -8.36
CA SER A 207 -46.08 7.13 -9.26
C SER A 207 -47.51 7.42 -8.78
N GLU A 208 -48.06 8.54 -9.24
CA GLU A 208 -49.50 8.78 -9.19
C GLU A 208 -50.20 7.54 -9.73
N LYS A 209 -51.07 7.00 -8.88
CA LYS A 209 -52.13 6.08 -9.26
C LYS A 209 -52.89 6.68 -10.44
N SER A 210 -52.60 6.21 -11.66
CA SER A 210 -53.64 6.17 -12.69
C SER A 210 -54.60 5.06 -12.31
N SER A 211 -55.61 5.45 -11.52
CA SER A 211 -56.83 4.66 -11.34
C SER A 211 -57.59 4.62 -12.66
N ASN A 212 -57.29 3.65 -13.51
CA ASN A 212 -58.29 3.13 -14.44
C ASN A 212 -58.95 1.94 -13.76
N GLU A 213 -60.09 2.22 -13.13
CA GLU A 213 -61.14 1.24 -12.94
C GLU A 213 -61.43 0.60 -14.30
N THR A 214 -61.22 -0.71 -14.42
CA THR A 214 -61.94 -1.50 -15.40
C THR A 214 -62.58 -2.66 -14.66
N LYS A 215 -63.87 -2.48 -14.36
CA LYS A 215 -64.78 -3.58 -14.02
C LYS A 215 -64.74 -4.60 -15.16
N GLY A 216 -64.20 -5.78 -14.88
CA GLY A 216 -64.20 -6.90 -15.80
C GLY A 216 -64.11 -8.19 -15.02
N GLY A 217 -65.26 -8.69 -14.56
CA GLY A 217 -65.33 -10.00 -13.93
C GLY A 217 -65.01 -11.13 -14.92
N SER A 218 -64.44 -12.22 -14.43
CA SER A 218 -65.00 -13.58 -14.62
C SER A 218 -64.08 -14.69 -14.12
N LYS A 219 -64.71 -15.60 -13.36
CA LYS A 219 -64.57 -17.06 -13.37
C LYS A 219 -63.22 -17.69 -12.97
N GLU A 220 -63.17 -17.98 -11.68
CA GLU A 220 -63.05 -19.35 -11.13
C GLU A 220 -62.88 -20.49 -12.15
N LYS A 221 -61.74 -21.19 -12.11
CA LYS A 221 -61.64 -22.60 -12.50
C LYS A 221 -60.50 -23.33 -11.75
N LYS A 222 -60.93 -24.26 -10.89
CA LYS A 222 -60.17 -25.34 -10.26
C LYS A 222 -59.47 -26.24 -11.31
N LYS A 223 -58.28 -26.76 -10.97
CA LYS A 223 -57.74 -28.11 -11.28
C LYS A 223 -56.43 -28.30 -10.49
N LYS A 224 -56.38 -29.06 -9.40
CA LYS A 224 -56.20 -30.54 -9.27
C LYS A 224 -55.01 -31.11 -10.06
N GLY A 225 -53.95 -31.45 -9.33
CA GLY A 225 -53.37 -32.80 -9.21
C GLY A 225 -52.49 -33.34 -10.35
N GLY A 226 -51.30 -33.86 -9.98
CA GLY A 226 -50.51 -34.72 -10.87
C GLY A 226 -49.11 -35.01 -10.34
N VAL A 227 -48.95 -36.16 -9.68
CA VAL A 227 -47.70 -36.81 -9.23
C VAL A 227 -47.15 -37.70 -10.36
N LEU A 228 -45.88 -38.14 -10.21
CA LEU A 228 -45.12 -39.17 -10.98
C LEU A 228 -44.42 -38.70 -12.27
N SER A 229 -43.31 -39.28 -12.73
CA SER A 229 -42.18 -40.05 -12.16
C SER A 229 -41.23 -40.33 -13.33
N SER A 230 -39.92 -40.42 -13.05
CA SER A 230 -38.92 -41.32 -13.65
C SER A 230 -38.64 -41.41 -15.18
N LYS A 231 -37.34 -41.29 -15.49
CA LYS A 231 -36.51 -42.06 -16.46
C LYS A 231 -36.87 -42.03 -17.96
N LYS A 232 -35.97 -41.49 -18.80
CA LYS A 232 -34.99 -42.26 -19.62
C LYS A 232 -34.18 -41.38 -20.59
N LYS A 233 -32.92 -41.79 -20.76
CA LYS A 233 -31.94 -41.39 -21.79
C LYS A 233 -32.49 -41.47 -23.22
N LYS A 234 -32.06 -40.57 -24.10
CA LYS A 234 -31.30 -40.90 -25.33
C LYS A 234 -30.87 -39.65 -26.10
N ASP A 235 -29.65 -39.75 -26.61
CA ASP A 235 -28.92 -38.80 -27.44
C ASP A 235 -29.67 -38.38 -28.70
N MET A 236 -29.60 -37.08 -29.04
CA MET A 236 -29.71 -36.64 -30.44
C MET A 236 -29.13 -35.22 -30.63
N LYS A 237 -28.02 -35.18 -31.38
CA LYS A 237 -27.53 -34.13 -32.29
C LYS A 237 -28.03 -32.69 -32.05
N LYS A 238 -27.17 -31.88 -31.42
CA LYS A 238 -27.22 -30.41 -31.53
C LYS A 238 -26.69 -29.96 -32.90
N ASN A 239 -27.61 -29.49 -33.74
CA ASN A 239 -27.34 -28.48 -34.75
C ASN A 239 -27.46 -27.11 -34.06
N SER A 240 -26.33 -26.49 -33.72
CA SER A 240 -26.31 -25.12 -33.21
C SER A 240 -26.19 -24.14 -34.38
N ILE A 241 -27.32 -23.61 -34.83
CA ILE A 241 -27.38 -22.27 -35.40
C ILE A 241 -27.83 -21.39 -34.24
N ASN A 242 -26.91 -20.64 -33.65
CA ASN A 242 -27.23 -19.67 -32.60
C ASN A 242 -26.89 -18.27 -33.11
N ASN A 243 -27.94 -17.54 -33.49
CA ASN A 243 -27.92 -16.10 -33.66
C ASN A 243 -27.60 -15.46 -32.30
N ASN A 244 -26.35 -15.04 -32.10
CA ASN A 244 -25.99 -14.22 -30.95
C ASN A 244 -25.70 -12.80 -31.43
N ASN A 245 -26.74 -11.96 -31.28
CA ASN A 245 -26.71 -10.53 -31.49
C ASN A 245 -25.93 -9.90 -30.32
N ASN A 246 -24.61 -9.78 -30.46
CA ASN A 246 -23.75 -9.23 -29.41
C ASN A 246 -23.63 -7.71 -29.61
N ASN A 247 -24.56 -6.96 -29.01
CA ASN A 247 -24.51 -5.50 -28.92
C ASN A 247 -23.49 -5.12 -27.83
N ASN A 248 -22.21 -5.05 -28.21
CA ASN A 248 -21.11 -4.67 -27.33
C ASN A 248 -21.00 -3.15 -27.25
N ASN A 249 -21.85 -2.51 -26.44
CA ASN A 249 -21.73 -1.09 -26.11
C ASN A 249 -20.73 -0.92 -24.96
N ASN A 250 -19.43 -0.95 -25.30
CA ASN A 250 -18.34 -0.72 -24.36
C ASN A 250 -18.07 0.79 -24.23
N ASN A 251 -18.91 1.49 -23.44
CA ASN A 251 -18.65 2.88 -23.06
C ASN A 251 -17.77 2.92 -21.80
N ASN A 252 -16.47 2.67 -21.97
CA ASN A 252 -15.48 2.82 -20.92
C ASN A 252 -14.96 4.27 -20.93
N ASN A 253 -15.70 5.17 -20.29
CA ASN A 253 -15.28 6.55 -20.07
C ASN A 253 -14.27 6.59 -18.91
N ASN A 254 -13.01 6.27 -19.21
CA ASN A 254 -11.89 6.37 -18.29
C ASN A 254 -11.46 7.85 -18.21
N ASN A 255 -12.10 8.61 -17.32
CA ASN A 255 -11.72 9.99 -17.03
C ASN A 255 -10.45 10.00 -16.18
N ASN A 256 -9.31 9.98 -16.87
CA ASN A 256 -7.97 10.07 -16.29
C ASN A 256 -7.73 11.50 -15.79
N ASN A 257 -8.14 11.78 -14.54
CA ASN A 257 -7.84 13.04 -13.88
C ASN A 257 -6.37 13.05 -13.44
N ASN A 258 -5.52 13.52 -14.34
CA ASN A 258 -4.10 13.72 -14.13
C ASN A 258 -3.89 14.89 -13.16
N ASN A 259 -3.90 14.61 -11.86
CA ASN A 259 -3.58 15.59 -10.83
C ASN A 259 -2.05 15.72 -10.73
N ASN A 260 -1.51 16.66 -11.51
CA ASN A 260 -0.10 17.04 -11.52
C ASN A 260 0.24 17.76 -10.21
N ASN A 261 0.63 16.99 -9.18
CA ASN A 261 1.09 17.55 -7.92
C ASN A 261 2.58 17.91 -8.03
N ASN A 262 2.83 19.16 -8.43
CA ASN A 262 4.15 19.78 -8.50
C ASN A 262 4.64 20.09 -7.07
N ASN A 263 5.25 19.11 -6.39
CA ASN A 263 5.90 19.33 -5.11
C ASN A 263 7.37 19.73 -5.35
N ASN A 264 7.59 21.03 -5.55
CA ASN A 264 8.92 21.63 -5.64
C ASN A 264 9.51 21.78 -4.23
N ASN A 265 10.14 20.71 -3.72
CA ASN A 265 10.93 20.77 -2.48
C ASN A 265 12.42 20.96 -2.84
N ASN A 266 12.80 22.22 -3.06
CA ASN A 266 14.18 22.61 -3.28
C ASN A 266 14.90 22.72 -1.92
N ASN A 267 15.40 21.60 -1.41
CA ASN A 267 16.25 21.57 -0.21
C ASN A 267 17.72 21.58 -0.63
N ASN A 268 18.28 22.78 -0.78
CA ASN A 268 19.70 22.99 -1.09
C ASN A 268 20.51 22.89 0.22
N ASN A 269 20.94 21.68 0.57
CA ASN A 269 21.81 21.45 1.72
C ASN A 269 23.28 21.59 1.29
N ASN A 270 23.83 22.80 1.42
CA ASN A 270 25.23 23.09 1.17
C ASN A 270 26.07 22.68 2.41
N ASN A 271 26.62 21.45 2.35
CA ASN A 271 27.47 20.91 3.40
C ASN A 271 28.90 21.47 3.27
N ASN A 272 29.20 22.54 4.02
CA ASN A 272 30.55 23.09 4.12
C ASN A 272 31.31 22.39 5.26
N ASN A 273 32.20 21.48 4.88
CA ASN A 273 33.03 20.67 5.77
C ASN A 273 34.17 21.52 6.34
N ASN A 274 34.02 22.03 7.58
CA ASN A 274 35.10 22.74 8.27
C ASN A 274 35.85 21.77 9.21
N ASN A 275 37.04 21.38 8.76
CA ASN A 275 37.97 20.51 9.47
C ASN A 275 38.72 21.32 10.54
N ASN A 276 38.35 21.19 11.81
CA ASN A 276 39.12 21.78 12.91
C ASN A 276 39.85 20.70 13.71
N ASN A 277 41.17 20.67 13.49
CA ASN A 277 42.13 19.74 14.07
C ASN A 277 42.63 20.33 15.39
N ASN A 278 42.16 19.82 16.53
CA ASN A 278 42.76 20.14 17.84
C ASN A 278 43.39 18.89 18.45
N ASN A 279 44.68 19.03 18.70
CA ASN A 279 45.63 17.99 19.07
C ASN A 279 45.87 18.08 20.57
N ASP A 280 45.07 17.38 21.38
CA ASP A 280 45.30 17.31 22.83
C ASP A 280 46.23 16.15 23.18
N LYS A 281 47.46 16.55 23.44
CA LYS A 281 48.58 15.76 23.94
C LYS A 281 48.31 15.37 25.40
N VAL A 282 47.89 14.11 25.62
CA VAL A 282 47.78 13.54 26.97
C VAL A 282 49.15 13.03 27.42
N GLU A 283 49.69 13.69 28.44
CA GLU A 283 50.94 13.39 29.11
C GLU A 283 50.70 12.32 30.18
N SER A 284 51.37 11.17 30.06
CA SER A 284 51.29 10.05 31.00
C SER A 284 52.33 10.21 32.11
N THR A 285 51.90 10.33 33.36
CA THR A 285 52.74 10.17 34.55
C THR A 285 52.75 8.71 35.02
N PRO A 286 53.91 8.12 35.34
CA PRO A 286 53.97 6.80 35.96
C PRO A 286 53.86 6.89 37.48
N GLU A 287 52.98 6.09 38.07
CA GLU A 287 52.94 5.84 39.51
C GLU A 287 54.07 4.88 39.91
N THR A 288 54.87 5.33 40.87
CA THR A 288 55.91 4.52 41.54
C THR A 288 55.27 3.78 42.70
N ILE A 289 55.37 2.45 42.68
CA ILE A 289 55.03 1.57 43.81
C ILE A 289 56.24 1.50 44.74
N VAL A 290 56.05 1.84 46.02
CA VAL A 290 56.85 1.39 47.17
C VAL A 290 55.91 1.01 48.30
#